data_AF-A0A657K595-F1
#
_entry.id   AF-A0A657K595-F1
#
_cell.length_a   1.000
_cell.length_b   1.000
_cell.length_c   1.000
_cell.angle_alpha   90.00
_cell.angle_beta   90.00
_cell.angle_gamma   90.00
#
_symmetry.space_group_name_H-M   'P 1'
#
loop_
_entity.id
_entity.type
_entity.pdbx_description
1 polymer ?
#
loop_
_entity_poly.entity_id
_entity_poly.type
_entity_poly.pdbx_seq_one_letter_code
_entity_poly.pdbx_strand_id
1 'polypeptide(L)' 'MKEMGLKSLIRGKKYRSYKGRLGAVPNLLNRDFKATKPGQKWVTDATEFKGEVKNCIYHLY' A
#
# COMPACT_ATOMS: atom_id res chain seq x y z
N MET A 1 7.06 -21.48 18.98
CA MET A 1 6.90 -22.36 17.79
C MET A 1 8.17 -23.13 17.44
N LYS A 2 9.33 -22.49 17.26
CA LYS A 2 10.61 -23.21 17.03
C LYS A 2 11.07 -24.07 18.22
N GLU A 3 10.96 -23.56 19.45
CA GLU A 3 11.35 -24.30 20.66
C GLU A 3 10.46 -25.52 20.95
N MET A 4 9.20 -25.50 20.50
CA MET A 4 8.27 -26.62 20.62
C MET A 4 8.39 -27.63 19.47
N GLY A 5 9.41 -27.52 18.61
CA GLY A 5 9.63 -28.44 17.48
C GLY A 5 8.60 -28.36 16.35
N LEU A 6 7.60 -27.48 16.45
CA LEU A 6 6.53 -27.36 15.47
C LEU A 6 7.05 -26.62 14.23
N LYS A 7 7.26 -27.37 13.14
CA LYS A 7 7.68 -26.85 11.83
C LYS A 7 6.49 -26.76 10.89
N SER A 8 6.36 -25.62 10.21
CA SER A 8 5.45 -25.47 9.07
C SER A 8 5.85 -26.42 7.94
N LEU A 9 4.90 -27.21 7.44
CA LEU A 9 5.08 -28.05 6.25
C LEU A 9 5.33 -27.21 4.98
N ILE A 10 4.87 -25.96 4.99
CA ILE A 10 4.99 -25.03 3.86
C ILE A 10 6.17 -24.09 4.10
N ARG A 11 6.98 -23.85 3.06
CA ARG A 11 8.06 -22.87 3.09
C ARG A 11 7.50 -21.46 3.27
N GLY A 12 7.89 -20.80 4.36
CA GLY A 12 7.55 -19.40 4.59
C GLY A 12 8.04 -18.50 3.46
N LYS A 13 7.13 -17.79 2.78
CA LYS A 13 7.49 -16.76 1.81
C LYS A 13 7.84 -15.48 2.55
N LYS A 14 9.04 -14.94 2.29
CA LYS A 14 9.37 -13.56 2.69
C LYS A 14 8.51 -12.61 1.87
N TYR A 15 7.91 -11.63 2.53
CA TYR A 15 7.20 -10.54 1.87
C TYR A 15 8.12 -9.87 0.85
N ARG A 16 7.60 -9.63 -0.35
CA ARG A 16 8.26 -8.83 -1.39
C ARG A 16 7.25 -7.77 -1.78
N SER A 17 7.56 -6.50 -1.54
CA SER A 17 6.74 -5.42 -2.05
C SER A 17 6.66 -5.53 -3.57
N TYR A 18 5.45 -5.31 -4.09
CA TYR A 18 5.23 -5.24 -5.52
C TYR A 18 6.03 -4.06 -6.07
N LYS A 19 7.03 -4.32 -6.91
CA LYS A 19 7.82 -3.27 -7.57
C LYS A 19 7.20 -2.81 -8.89
N GLY A 20 6.31 -3.62 -9.46
CA GLY A 20 5.48 -3.32 -10.63
C GLY A 20 6.16 -2.66 -11.83
N ARG A 21 5.34 -2.27 -12.81
CA ARG A 21 5.66 -1.21 -13.76
C ARG A 21 5.08 0.06 -13.15
N LEU A 22 5.93 0.90 -12.56
CA LEU A 22 5.54 2.27 -12.22
C LEU A 22 5.29 2.97 -13.55
N GLY A 23 4.04 3.05 -13.99
CA GLY A 23 3.66 3.99 -15.03
C GLY A 23 4.08 5.35 -14.50
N ALA A 24 5.08 5.98 -15.14
CA ALA A 24 5.47 7.34 -14.80
C ALA A 24 4.33 8.26 -15.22
N VAL A 25 3.32 8.38 -14.37
CA VAL A 25 2.25 9.34 -14.55
C VAL A 25 2.80 10.69 -14.11
N PRO A 26 2.68 11.75 -14.92
CA PRO A 26 3.13 13.07 -14.52
C PRO A 26 2.44 13.49 -13.21
N ASN A 27 3.18 14.13 -12.31
CA ASN A 27 2.60 14.72 -11.11
C ASN A 27 1.78 15.95 -11.50
N LEU A 28 0.49 15.75 -11.79
CA LEU A 28 -0.40 16.84 -12.21
C LEU A 28 -0.62 17.89 -11.11
N LEU A 29 -0.52 17.49 -9.83
CA LEU A 29 -0.84 18.38 -8.70
C LEU A 29 0.34 19.25 -8.27
N ASN A 30 1.58 18.76 -8.39
CA ASN A 30 2.81 19.47 -7.98
C ASN A 30 2.73 20.12 -6.60
N ARG A 31 2.06 19.46 -5.64
CA ARG A 31 1.78 19.98 -4.27
C ARG A 31 0.94 21.26 -4.22
N ASP A 32 0.24 21.62 -5.29
CA ASP A 32 -0.77 22.67 -5.28
C ASP A 32 -2.14 22.11 -4.86
N PHE A 33 -2.45 22.27 -3.58
CA PHE A 33 -3.71 21.85 -2.97
C PHE A 33 -4.81 22.92 -3.05
N LYS A 34 -4.55 24.09 -3.64
CA LYS A 34 -5.57 25.14 -3.78
C LYS A 34 -6.50 24.82 -4.93
N ALA A 35 -7.80 24.96 -4.70
CA ALA A 35 -8.85 24.84 -5.72
C ALA A 35 -9.76 26.07 -5.64
N THR A 36 -10.26 26.51 -6.80
CA THR A 36 -11.16 27.67 -6.88
C THR A 36 -12.60 27.29 -6.52
N LYS A 37 -12.98 26.02 -6.75
CA LYS A 37 -14.30 25.46 -6.44
C LYS A 37 -14.17 24.05 -5.84
N PRO A 38 -15.14 23.60 -5.02
CA PRO A 38 -15.18 22.24 -4.53
C PRO A 38 -15.15 21.20 -5.66
N GLY A 39 -14.52 20.05 -5.42
CA GLY A 39 -14.50 18.92 -6.37
C GLY A 39 -13.57 19.06 -7.58
N GLN A 40 -12.77 20.12 -7.68
CA GLN A 40 -11.83 20.31 -8.80
C GLN A 40 -10.53 19.51 -8.68
N LYS A 41 -10.12 19.16 -7.46
CA LYS A 41 -8.91 18.40 -7.18
C LYS A 41 -9.25 17.31 -6.18
N TRP A 42 -8.99 16.06 -6.55
CA TRP A 42 -9.15 14.89 -5.69
C TRP A 42 -7.76 14.30 -5.48
N VAL A 43 -7.36 14.19 -4.22
CA VAL A 43 -6.05 13.67 -3.83
C VAL A 43 -6.28 12.37 -3.07
N THR A 44 -5.64 11.30 -3.53
CA THR A 44 -5.61 10.01 -2.83
C THR A 44 -4.20 9.80 -2.27
N ASP A 45 -4.07 9.82 -0.95
CA ASP A 45 -2.81 9.44 -0.29
C ASP A 45 -2.89 7.98 0.19
N ALA A 46 -1.77 7.27 0.09
CA ALA A 46 -1.68 5.86 0.49
C ALA A 46 -0.77 5.75 1.70
N THR A 47 -1.38 5.64 2.89
CA THR A 47 -0.63 5.49 4.15
C THR A 47 -0.57 4.03 4.55
N GLU A 48 0.64 3.47 4.63
CA GLU A 48 0.87 2.13 5.20
C GLU A 48 1.02 2.23 6.72
N PHE A 49 0.06 1.66 7.46
CA PHE A 49 0.18 1.46 8.91
C PHE A 49 0.75 0.07 9.19
N LYS A 50 1.88 0.00 9.91
CA LYS A 50 2.42 -1.28 10.41
C LYS A 50 1.68 -1.69 11.69
N GLY A 51 0.58 -2.41 11.55
CA GLY A 51 -0.12 -3.07 12.66
C GLY A 51 0.09 -4.59 12.65
N GLU A 52 -0.07 -5.26 13.79
CA GLU A 52 0.11 -6.72 13.95
C GLU A 52 -0.94 -7.57 13.19
N VAL A 53 -1.97 -6.97 12.60
CA VAL A 53 -3.01 -7.67 11.87
C VAL A 53 -2.82 -7.46 10.36
N LYS A 54 -2.21 -8.45 9.71
CA LYS A 54 -2.13 -8.53 8.24
C LYS A 54 -3.51 -8.79 7.67
N ASN A 55 -4.19 -7.75 7.21
CA ASN A 55 -5.18 -7.82 6.12
C ASN A 55 -5.32 -6.41 5.52
N CYS A 56 -4.46 -6.08 4.56
CA CYS A 56 -4.64 -4.92 3.71
C CYS A 56 -5.79 -5.23 2.73
N ILE A 57 -6.98 -4.76 3.05
CA ILE A 57 -8.09 -4.74 2.09
C ILE A 57 -7.75 -3.65 1.07
N TYR A 58 -7.32 -4.04 -0.13
CA TYR A 58 -7.35 -3.14 -1.27
C TYR A 58 -8.82 -2.97 -1.67
N HIS A 59 -9.46 -1.89 -1.25
CA HIS A 59 -10.65 -1.42 -1.95
C HIS A 59 -10.17 -0.66 -3.18
N LEU A 60 -10.24 -1.33 -4.33
CA LEU A 60 -10.35 -0.65 -5.62
C LEU A 60 -11.73 0.00 -5.67
N TYR A 61 -11.74 1.32 -5.50
CA TYR A 61 -12.67 2.24 -6.17
C TYR A 61 -11.85 3.43 -6.64
#